data_AF-A0AA96G5D6-F1
#
_entry.id   AF-A0AA96G5D6-F1
#
_cell.length_a   1.000
_cell.length_b   1.000
_cell.length_c   1.000
_cell.angle_alpha   90.00
_cell.angle_beta   90.00
_cell.angle_gamma   90.00
#
_symmetry.space_group_name_H-M   'P 1'
#
loop_
_entity.id
_entity.type
_entity.pdbx_description
1 polymer ?
#
loop_
_entity_poly.entity_id
_entity_poly.type
_entity_poly.pdbx_seq_one_letter_code
_entity_poly.pdbx_strand_id
1 'polypeptide(L)'
;MSTAVLGARPASRSLAPARPTGSPTRPAGSLPAWARRLPAVAATALLPWLVVLAVCHETAWVALDLGELTALLRLDALLRRRSPAAFPVACAVAVLLTGDALADVGTAGHGLPLAAAVVMAGCVELPLAAVCLALGRRSAAHA
;
A
#
# COMPACT_ATOMS: atom_id res chain seq x y z
N MET A 1 37.65 -75.33 1.95
CA MET A 1 38.89 -74.70 2.46
C MET A 1 38.93 -73.28 1.93
N SER A 2 39.06 -72.28 2.82
CA SER A 2 39.69 -70.95 2.65
C SER A 2 39.29 -70.06 1.45
N THR A 3 38.99 -68.76 1.56
CA THR A 3 39.33 -67.75 2.58
C THR A 3 38.49 -66.49 2.35
N ALA A 4 38.20 -65.79 3.45
CA ALA A 4 37.56 -64.47 3.51
C ALA A 4 38.43 -63.35 2.94
N VAL A 5 37.80 -62.29 2.41
CA VAL A 5 38.34 -60.92 2.49
C VAL A 5 37.21 -59.97 2.87
N LEU A 6 37.31 -59.47 4.10
CA LEU A 6 36.45 -58.49 4.75
C LEU A 6 36.89 -57.09 4.27
N GLY A 7 36.12 -56.46 3.39
CA GLY A 7 36.35 -55.08 2.97
C GLY A 7 35.74 -54.09 3.95
N ALA A 8 36.55 -53.56 4.87
CA ALA A 8 36.16 -52.48 5.77
C ALA A 8 35.93 -51.18 4.97
N ARG A 9 34.73 -50.61 5.04
CA ARG A 9 34.40 -49.29 4.48
C ARG A 9 34.70 -48.20 5.51
N PRO A 10 35.44 -47.14 5.17
CA PRO A 10 35.63 -46.01 6.06
C PRO A 10 34.33 -45.22 6.20
N ALA A 11 33.96 -44.92 7.45
CA ALA A 11 32.83 -44.06 7.79
C ALA A 11 33.08 -42.64 7.28
N SER A 12 32.39 -42.25 6.22
CA SER A 12 32.36 -40.87 5.74
C SER A 12 31.61 -40.02 6.77
N ARG A 13 32.35 -39.36 7.65
CA ARG A 13 31.81 -38.37 8.60
C ARG A 13 31.41 -37.13 7.81
N SER A 14 30.18 -37.14 7.30
CA SER A 14 29.55 -35.98 6.66
C SER A 14 29.37 -34.90 7.74
N LEU A 15 30.22 -33.87 7.71
CA LEU A 15 29.97 -32.63 8.45
C LEU A 15 28.77 -31.96 7.79
N ALA A 16 27.61 -32.05 8.45
CA ALA A 16 26.46 -31.25 8.08
C ALA A 16 26.84 -29.76 8.17
N PRO A 17 26.61 -28.94 7.14
CA PRO A 17 26.77 -27.51 7.28
C PRO A 17 25.77 -27.03 8.34
N ALA A 18 26.29 -26.32 9.34
CA ALA A 18 25.49 -25.67 10.37
C ALA A 18 24.42 -24.81 9.68
N ARG A 19 23.16 -25.23 9.82
CA ARG A 19 22.00 -24.49 9.32
C ARG A 19 22.01 -23.14 10.04
N PRO A 20 22.17 -22.00 9.35
CA PRO A 20 22.02 -20.71 10.00
C PRO A 20 20.59 -20.66 10.54
N THR A 21 20.45 -20.68 11.85
CA THR A 21 19.23 -20.32 12.57
C THR A 21 19.06 -18.82 12.45
N GLY A 22 18.80 -18.36 11.23
CA GLY A 22 18.25 -17.03 11.01
C GLY A 22 16.83 -17.07 11.56
N SER A 23 16.65 -16.59 12.78
CA SER A 23 15.35 -16.20 13.30
C SER A 23 14.66 -15.41 12.19
N PRO A 24 13.47 -15.78 11.70
CA PRO A 24 12.77 -14.93 10.76
C PRO A 24 12.56 -13.60 11.45
N THR A 25 13.31 -12.58 11.00
CA THR A 25 13.13 -11.20 11.39
C THR A 25 11.70 -10.85 11.02
N ARG A 26 10.81 -10.92 12.01
CA ARG A 26 9.40 -10.59 11.87
C ARG A 26 9.38 -9.18 11.25
N PRO A 27 8.84 -9.00 10.03
CA PRO A 27 8.90 -7.70 9.39
C PRO A 27 8.27 -6.67 10.32
N ALA A 28 9.06 -5.65 10.66
CA ALA A 28 8.66 -4.60 11.58
C ALA A 28 7.35 -3.96 11.08
N GLY A 29 6.32 -4.03 11.91
CA GLY A 29 5.01 -3.42 11.68
C GLY A 29 4.04 -4.30 10.89
N SER A 30 3.12 -4.98 11.59
CA SER A 30 1.86 -5.40 10.96
C SER A 30 0.92 -4.18 10.89
N LEU A 31 0.47 -3.79 9.69
CA LEU A 31 -0.64 -2.86 9.56
C LEU A 31 -1.86 -3.51 10.23
N PRO A 32 -2.64 -2.72 11.00
CA PRO A 32 -3.81 -3.25 11.66
C PRO A 32 -4.85 -3.70 10.63
N ALA A 33 -5.66 -4.70 10.97
CA ALA A 33 -6.62 -5.29 10.04
C ALA A 33 -7.64 -4.28 9.49
N TRP A 34 -7.98 -3.24 10.28
CA TRP A 34 -8.89 -2.18 9.87
C TRP A 34 -8.33 -1.31 8.74
N ALA A 35 -7.00 -1.20 8.60
CA ALA A 35 -6.37 -0.38 7.56
C ALA A 35 -6.75 -0.86 6.14
N ARG A 36 -7.08 -2.15 5.97
CA ARG A 36 -7.57 -2.67 4.68
C ARG A 36 -8.89 -2.06 4.22
N ARG A 37 -9.66 -1.45 5.13
CA ARG A 37 -10.93 -0.77 4.81
C ARG A 37 -10.73 0.70 4.44
N LEU A 38 -9.54 1.27 4.69
CA LEU A 38 -9.27 2.69 4.46
C LEU A 38 -9.54 3.14 3.02
N PRO A 39 -9.15 2.40 1.97
CA PRO A 39 -9.43 2.85 0.60
C PRO A 39 -10.93 2.97 0.32
N ALA A 40 -11.74 2.03 0.83
CA ALA A 40 -13.19 2.10 0.70
C ALA A 40 -13.80 3.26 1.50
N VAL A 41 -13.35 3.46 2.74
CA VAL A 41 -13.82 4.55 3.60
C VAL A 41 -13.47 5.91 2.98
N ALA A 42 -12.25 6.08 2.49
CA ALA A 42 -11.82 7.29 1.81
C ALA A 42 -12.65 7.55 0.55
N ALA A 43 -12.86 6.53 -0.30
CA ALA A 43 -13.73 6.64 -1.46
C ALA A 43 -15.15 7.10 -1.09
N THR A 44 -15.74 6.55 -0.03
CA THR A 44 -17.07 6.99 0.42
C THR A 44 -17.08 8.40 1.00
N ALA A 45 -16.01 8.79 1.70
CA ALA A 45 -15.88 10.12 2.30
C ALA A 45 -15.70 11.23 1.24
N LEU A 46 -15.22 10.88 0.04
CA LEU A 46 -15.05 11.80 -1.08
C LEU A 46 -16.39 12.20 -1.74
N LEU A 47 -17.41 11.33 -1.68
CA LEU A 47 -18.67 11.54 -2.40
C LEU A 47 -19.39 12.85 -2.07
N PRO A 48 -19.53 13.26 -0.79
CA PRO A 48 -20.15 14.55 -0.47
C PRO A 48 -19.37 15.74 -1.05
N TRP A 49 -18.04 15.68 -1.04
CA TRP A 49 -17.19 16.75 -1.58
C TRP A 49 -17.33 16.86 -3.11
N LEU A 50 -17.32 15.73 -3.80
CA LEU A 50 -17.56 15.68 -5.25
C LEU A 50 -18.91 16.29 -5.65
N VAL A 51 -19.95 16.12 -4.83
CA VAL A 51 -21.25 16.78 -5.06
C VAL A 51 -21.13 18.30 -4.91
N VAL A 52 -20.41 18.79 -3.89
CA VAL A 52 -20.17 20.23 -3.71
C VAL A 52 -19.42 20.80 -4.92
N LEU A 53 -18.33 20.17 -5.34
CA LEU A 53 -17.55 20.60 -6.50
C LEU A 53 -18.39 20.62 -7.79
N ALA A 54 -19.23 19.61 -8.00
CA ALA A 54 -20.11 19.53 -9.16
C ALA A 54 -21.14 20.68 -9.18
N VAL A 55 -21.75 20.99 -8.03
CA VAL A 55 -22.68 22.12 -7.89
C VAL A 55 -21.98 23.47 -8.08
N CYS A 56 -20.72 23.57 -7.66
CA CYS A 56 -19.90 24.76 -7.86
C CYS A 56 -19.26 24.86 -9.26
N HIS A 57 -19.52 23.89 -10.15
CA HIS A 57 -18.94 23.82 -11.50
C HIS A 57 -17.40 23.79 -11.56
N GLU A 58 -16.77 23.25 -10.53
CA GLU A 58 -15.32 23.09 -10.40
C GLU A 58 -14.82 21.86 -11.20
N THR A 59 -15.03 21.89 -12.52
CA THR A 59 -14.90 20.70 -13.40
C THR A 59 -13.53 20.00 -13.34
N ALA A 60 -12.45 20.77 -13.19
CA ALA A 60 -11.10 20.21 -13.07
C ALA A 60 -10.95 19.36 -11.80
N TRP A 61 -11.46 19.86 -10.67
CA TRP A 61 -11.44 19.17 -9.38
C TRP A 61 -12.38 17.98 -9.37
N VAL A 62 -13.58 18.10 -9.95
CA VAL A 62 -14.50 16.95 -10.12
C VAL A 62 -13.82 15.81 -10.89
N ALA A 63 -13.07 16.11 -11.95
CA ALA A 63 -12.38 15.09 -12.73
C ALA A 63 -11.24 14.42 -11.94
N LEU A 64 -10.48 15.20 -11.15
CA LEU A 64 -9.44 14.68 -10.28
C LEU A 64 -10.03 13.76 -9.22
N ASP A 65 -11.01 14.23 -8.45
CA ASP A 65 -11.74 13.48 -7.43
C ASP A 65 -12.35 12.19 -7.96
N LEU A 66 -12.93 12.22 -9.16
CA LEU A 66 -13.47 11.01 -9.78
C LEU A 66 -12.35 10.00 -10.11
N GLY A 67 -11.19 10.50 -10.54
CA GLY A 67 -9.97 9.71 -10.70
C GLY A 67 -9.54 9.06 -9.38
N GLU A 68 -9.52 9.81 -8.29
CA GLU A 68 -9.18 9.30 -6.96
C GLU A 68 -10.17 8.24 -6.48
N LEU A 69 -11.47 8.55 -6.57
CA LEU A 69 -12.56 7.67 -6.21
C LEU A 69 -12.44 6.32 -6.93
N THR A 70 -12.25 6.36 -8.25
CA THR A 70 -12.12 5.15 -9.06
C THR A 70 -10.87 4.36 -8.73
N ALA A 71 -9.73 5.04 -8.51
CA ALA A 71 -8.48 4.40 -8.13
C ALA A 71 -8.55 3.74 -6.74
N LEU A 72 -9.17 4.41 -5.75
CA LEU A 72 -9.39 3.89 -4.40
C LEU A 72 -10.31 2.67 -4.40
N LEU A 73 -11.43 2.73 -5.13
CA LEU A 73 -12.35 1.59 -5.27
C LEU A 73 -11.69 0.40 -5.98
N ARG A 74 -10.88 0.67 -7.00
CA ARG A 74 -10.12 -0.37 -7.70
C ARG A 74 -9.07 -1.00 -6.79
N LEU A 75 -8.33 -0.19 -6.03
CA LEU A 75 -7.35 -0.66 -5.05
C LEU A 75 -8.02 -1.57 -4.01
N ASP A 76 -9.13 -1.11 -3.42
CA ASP A 76 -9.93 -1.86 -2.47
C ASP A 76 -10.39 -3.22 -3.03
N ALA A 77 -10.90 -3.25 -4.26
CA ALA A 77 -11.27 -4.48 -4.94
C ALA A 77 -10.09 -5.44 -5.14
N LEU A 78 -8.92 -4.94 -5.51
CA LEU A 78 -7.71 -5.76 -5.70
C LEU A 78 -7.14 -6.28 -4.37
N LEU A 79 -7.19 -5.47 -3.31
CA LEU A 79 -6.79 -5.86 -1.95
C LEU A 79 -7.73 -6.92 -1.35
N ARG A 80 -9.02 -6.93 -1.72
CA ARG A 80 -9.95 -8.02 -1.39
C ARG A 80 -9.60 -9.32 -2.13
N ARG A 81 -9.21 -9.21 -3.40
CA ARG A 81 -8.82 -10.35 -4.24
C ARG A 81 -7.40 -10.85 -3.96
N ARG A 82 -6.62 -10.17 -3.10
CA ARG A 82 -5.19 -10.44 -2.85
C ARG A 82 -4.36 -10.47 -4.14
N SER A 83 -4.68 -9.58 -5.08
CA SER A 83 -4.01 -9.55 -6.38
C SER A 83 -2.64 -8.85 -6.28
N PRO A 84 -1.60 -9.32 -6.99
CA PRO A 84 -0.33 -8.60 -7.11
C PRO A 84 -0.50 -7.25 -7.83
N ALA A 85 -1.54 -7.11 -8.67
CA ALA A 85 -1.89 -5.86 -9.34
C ALA A 85 -2.33 -4.75 -8.36
N ALA A 86 -2.54 -5.05 -7.07
CA ALA A 86 -2.85 -4.03 -6.06
C ALA A 86 -1.68 -3.04 -5.86
N PHE A 87 -0.43 -3.46 -6.05
CA PHE A 87 0.71 -2.56 -5.85
C PHE A 87 0.79 -1.42 -6.88
N PRO A 88 0.75 -1.65 -8.20
CA PRO A 88 0.76 -0.54 -9.17
C PRO A 88 -0.45 0.39 -9.01
N VAL A 89 -1.63 -0.14 -8.66
CA VAL A 89 -2.81 0.70 -8.38
C VAL A 89 -2.62 1.52 -7.10
N ALA A 90 -1.99 0.96 -6.06
CA ALA A 90 -1.64 1.71 -4.86
C ALA A 90 -0.66 2.86 -5.15
N CYS A 91 0.31 2.65 -6.05
CA CYS A 91 1.18 3.73 -6.52
C CYS A 91 0.39 4.82 -7.24
N ALA A 92 -0.54 4.45 -8.12
CA ALA A 92 -1.39 5.42 -8.80
C ALA A 92 -2.24 6.24 -7.81
N VAL A 93 -2.86 5.58 -6.82
CA VAL A 93 -3.61 6.26 -5.73
C VAL A 93 -2.71 7.24 -4.98
N ALA A 94 -1.48 6.85 -4.63
CA ALA A 94 -0.59 7.75 -3.91
C ALA A 94 -0.13 8.94 -4.73
N VAL A 95 0.09 8.77 -6.04
CA VAL A 95 0.39 9.88 -6.95
C VAL A 95 -0.80 10.84 -7.05
N LEU A 96 -2.02 10.31 -7.17
CA LEU A 96 -3.24 11.12 -7.20
C LEU A 96 -3.38 11.95 -5.91
N LEU A 97 -3.40 11.31 -4.74
CA LEU A 97 -3.54 12.00 -3.45
C LEU A 97 -2.43 13.00 -3.16
N THR A 98 -1.19 12.70 -3.57
CA THR A 98 -0.08 13.66 -3.41
C THR A 98 -0.20 14.83 -4.39
N GLY A 99 -0.70 14.56 -5.60
CA GLY A 99 -0.96 15.57 -6.61
C GLY A 99 -2.11 16.49 -6.21
N ASP A 100 -3.17 15.92 -5.64
CA ASP A 100 -4.32 16.63 -5.05
C ASP A 100 -3.85 17.56 -3.93
N ALA A 101 -3.13 17.03 -2.93
CA ALA A 101 -2.52 17.82 -1.86
C ALA A 101 -1.66 18.99 -2.36
N LEU A 102 -0.84 18.73 -3.39
CA LEU A 102 0.01 19.76 -3.99
C LEU A 102 -0.82 20.84 -4.69
N ALA A 103 -1.87 20.43 -5.40
CA ALA A 103 -2.72 21.33 -6.15
C ALA A 103 -3.60 22.18 -5.20
N ASP A 104 -4.17 21.58 -4.16
CA ASP A 104 -4.92 22.28 -3.11
C ASP A 104 -4.07 23.33 -2.41
N VAL A 105 -2.89 22.95 -1.91
CA VAL A 105 -1.98 23.90 -1.26
C VAL A 105 -1.46 24.96 -2.24
N GLY A 106 -1.17 24.57 -3.48
CA GLY A 106 -0.61 25.45 -4.50
C GLY A 106 -1.60 26.47 -5.08
N THR A 107 -2.90 26.18 -5.02
CA THR A 107 -3.96 27.06 -5.54
C THR A 107 -4.77 27.75 -4.45
N ALA A 108 -4.60 27.35 -3.18
CA ALA A 108 -5.30 27.96 -2.06
C ALA A 108 -5.00 29.45 -1.90
N GLY A 109 -6.06 30.22 -1.61
CA GLY A 109 -5.93 31.62 -1.19
C GLY A 109 -5.24 31.76 0.18
N HIS A 110 -4.62 32.92 0.41
CA HIS A 110 -3.93 33.22 1.66
C HIS A 110 -4.85 33.18 2.89
N GLY A 111 -4.28 32.90 4.06
CA GLY A 111 -5.00 32.89 5.34
C GLY A 111 -5.62 31.53 5.65
N LEU A 112 -6.91 31.51 5.98
CA LEU A 112 -7.63 30.30 6.40
C LEU A 112 -7.67 29.20 5.32
N PRO A 113 -7.88 29.48 4.02
CA PRO A 113 -7.92 28.43 2.99
C PRO A 113 -6.59 27.69 2.89
N LEU A 114 -5.46 28.40 2.86
CA LEU A 114 -4.13 27.79 2.85
C LEU A 114 -3.86 26.96 4.11
N ALA A 115 -4.23 27.47 5.30
CA ALA A 115 -4.07 26.72 6.53
C ALA A 115 -4.88 25.41 6.53
N ALA A 116 -6.12 25.46 6.03
CA ALA A 116 -6.98 24.28 5.87
C ALA A 116 -6.38 23.28 4.88
N ALA A 117 -5.90 23.73 3.72
CA ALA A 117 -5.26 22.88 2.71
C ALA A 117 -4.01 22.17 3.26
N VAL A 118 -3.15 22.89 3.99
CA VAL A 118 -1.95 22.30 4.60
C VAL A 118 -2.31 21.25 5.66
N VAL A 119 -3.34 21.50 6.47
CA VAL A 119 -3.82 20.54 7.47
C VAL A 119 -4.42 19.30 6.81
N MET A 120 -5.25 19.47 5.76
CA MET A 120 -5.82 18.38 4.98
C MET A 120 -4.71 17.52 4.34
N ALA A 121 -3.76 18.14 3.66
CA ALA A 121 -2.61 17.47 3.07
C ALA A 121 -1.82 16.66 4.11
N GLY A 122 -1.47 17.29 5.24
CA GLY A 122 -0.65 16.69 6.28
C GLY A 122 -1.35 15.60 7.10
N CYS A 123 -2.66 15.71 7.30
CA CYS A 123 -3.43 14.82 8.18
C CYS A 123 -4.26 13.77 7.45
N VAL A 124 -4.60 13.99 6.18
CA VAL A 124 -5.52 13.15 5.41
C VAL A 124 -4.83 12.57 4.17
N GLU A 125 -4.52 13.39 3.17
CA GLU A 125 -4.05 12.91 1.86
C GLU A 125 -2.71 12.17 1.94
N LEU A 126 -1.67 12.79 2.50
CA LEU A 126 -0.33 12.19 2.54
C LEU A 126 -0.28 10.93 3.44
N PRO A 127 -0.90 10.92 4.65
CA PRO A 127 -1.01 9.70 5.44
C PRO A 127 -1.79 8.60 4.72
N LEU A 128 -2.90 8.93 4.05
CA LEU A 128 -3.70 7.96 3.30
C LEU A 128 -2.91 7.38 2.12
N ALA A 129 -2.17 8.21 1.38
CA ALA A 129 -1.28 7.80 0.30
C ALA A 129 -0.23 6.80 0.79
N ALA A 130 0.42 7.10 1.93
CA ALA A 130 1.40 6.22 2.54
C ALA A 130 0.80 4.87 2.96
N VAL A 131 -0.41 4.88 3.54
CA VAL A 131 -1.10 3.64 3.94
C VAL A 131 -1.51 2.81 2.71
N CYS A 132 -2.06 3.43 1.66
CA CYS A 132 -2.40 2.76 0.40
C CYS A 132 -1.18 2.08 -0.22
N LEU A 133 -0.04 2.77 -0.31
CA LEU A 133 1.23 2.20 -0.75
C LEU A 133 1.67 1.01 0.10
N ALA A 134 1.61 1.15 1.42
CA ALA A 134 1.98 0.08 2.34
C ALA A 134 1.07 -1.16 2.18
N LEU A 135 -0.23 -0.97 1.95
CA LEU A 135 -1.17 -2.05 1.66
C LEU A 135 -0.86 -2.73 0.32
N GLY A 136 -0.61 -1.96 -0.73
CA GLY A 136 -0.23 -2.47 -2.05
C GLY A 136 1.05 -3.31 -2.01
N ARG A 137 2.10 -2.80 -1.35
CA ARG A 137 3.37 -3.51 -1.15
C ARG A 137 3.19 -4.85 -0.44
N ARG A 138 2.34 -4.88 0.59
CA ARG A 138 2.02 -6.12 1.31
C ARG A 138 1.28 -7.11 0.42
N SER A 139 0.30 -6.67 -0.36
CA SER A 139 -0.44 -7.54 -1.26
C SER A 139 0.49 -8.22 -2.28
N ALA A 140 1.46 -7.48 -2.83
CA ALA A 140 2.47 -8.05 -3.73
C ALA A 140 3.42 -9.04 -3.04
N ALA A 141 3.71 -8.88 -1.76
CA ALA A 141 4.56 -9.81 -1.00
C ALA A 141 3.85 -11.14 -0.61
N HIS A 142 2.52 -11.20 -0.74
CA HIS A 142 1.70 -12.40 -0.43
C HIS A 142 1.07 -13.02 -1.69
N ALA A 143 1.41 -12.51 -2.88
CA ALA A 143 0.96 -13.01 -4.18
C ALA A 143 1.97 -14.00 -4.74
#